data_AF-A0A7C6R0W1-F1
#
_entry.id   AF-A0A7C6R0W1-F1
#
_cell.length_a   1.000
_cell.length_b   1.000
_cell.length_c   1.000
_cell.angle_alpha   90.00
_cell.angle_beta   90.00
_cell.angle_gamma   90.00
#
_symmetry.space_group_name_H-M   'P 1'
#
loop_
_entity.id
_entity.type
_entity.pdbx_description
1 polymer ?
#
loop_
_entity_poly.entity_id
_entity_poly.type
_entity_poly.pdbx_seq_one_letter_code
_entity_poly.pdbx_strand_id
1 'polypeptide(L)'
;MRALISVSDKTGVVDFARGLVDLGVEIVSTGGTARALQEAGLPVTYVKEVTGFPEILDGRVKTLHPAIHGGILARRTADHLDQLKKHRITPIDLVAVNLYPFRETIARPGVTLEEAIENI
;
A
#
# COMPACT_ATOMS: atom_id res chain seq x y z
N MET A 1 -5.81 -9.66 -11.40
CA MET A 1 -6.38 -8.71 -10.41
C MET A 1 -5.25 -8.28 -9.49
N ARG A 2 -5.25 -7.05 -8.98
CA ARG A 2 -4.16 -6.54 -8.13
C ARG A 2 -4.69 -5.94 -6.83
N ALA A 3 -4.02 -6.25 -5.72
CA ALA A 3 -4.29 -5.70 -4.40
C ALA A 3 -3.13 -4.84 -3.90
N LEU A 4 -3.42 -3.64 -3.41
CA LEU A 4 -2.49 -2.83 -2.64
C LEU A 4 -2.75 -3.04 -1.14
N ILE A 5 -1.77 -3.57 -0.41
CA ILE A 5 -1.87 -3.81 1.04
C ILE A 5 -0.83 -2.94 1.76
N SER A 6 -1.28 -2.05 2.64
CA SER A 6 -0.42 -1.18 3.46
C SER A 6 -1.08 -0.93 4.81
N VAL A 7 -0.68 -1.69 5.83
CA VAL A 7 -1.31 -1.68 7.15
C VAL A 7 -0.32 -1.36 8.26
N SER A 8 -0.75 -0.54 9.21
CA SER A 8 -0.05 -0.33 10.48
C SER A 8 -0.27 -1.55 11.40
N ASP A 9 -1.53 -1.91 11.67
CA ASP A 9 -1.89 -3.14 12.37
C ASP A 9 -1.87 -4.33 11.40
N LYS A 10 -1.02 -5.31 11.69
CA LYS A 10 -0.76 -6.49 10.85
C LYS A 10 -1.59 -7.70 11.27
N THR A 11 -2.51 -7.55 12.21
CA THR A 11 -3.39 -8.62 12.66
C THR A 11 -4.14 -9.23 11.48
N GLY A 12 -3.97 -10.53 11.25
CA GLY A 12 -4.62 -11.28 10.16
C GLY A 12 -4.12 -10.97 8.74
N VAL A 13 -3.15 -10.07 8.55
CA VAL A 13 -2.74 -9.62 7.21
C VAL A 13 -2.14 -10.75 6.35
N VAL A 14 -1.41 -11.67 6.99
CA VAL A 14 -0.77 -12.80 6.31
C VAL A 14 -1.80 -13.77 5.75
N ASP A 15 -2.79 -14.16 6.56
CA ASP A 15 -3.83 -15.11 6.11
C ASP A 15 -4.73 -14.48 5.05
N PHE A 16 -5.06 -13.20 5.21
CA PHE A 16 -5.77 -12.43 4.20
C PHE A 16 -5.01 -12.39 2.86
N ALA A 17 -3.72 -12.03 2.89
CA ALA A 17 -2.90 -11.96 1.69
C ALA A 17 -2.68 -13.34 1.05
N ARG A 18 -2.55 -14.41 1.85
CA ARG A 18 -2.43 -15.78 1.34
C ARG A 18 -3.67 -16.18 0.54
N GLY A 19 -4.87 -15.94 1.07
CA GLY A 19 -6.11 -16.22 0.34
C GLY A 19 -6.21 -15.45 -0.98
N LEU A 20 -5.72 -14.21 -1.04
CA LEU A 20 -5.64 -13.44 -2.29
C LEU A 20 -4.65 -14.05 -3.28
N VAL A 21 -3.47 -14.47 -2.82
CA VAL A 21 -2.47 -15.14 -3.66
C VAL A 21 -2.99 -16.46 -4.21
N ASP A 22 -3.70 -17.25 -3.40
CA ASP A 22 -4.31 -18.52 -3.83
C ASP A 22 -5.38 -18.32 -4.92
N LEU A 23 -6.01 -17.14 -4.96
CA LEU A 23 -6.93 -16.70 -6.02
C LEU A 23 -6.22 -16.09 -7.25
N GLY A 24 -4.88 -16.06 -7.26
CA GLY A 24 -4.08 -15.49 -8.34
C GLY A 24 -4.04 -13.95 -8.34
N VAL A 25 -4.30 -13.31 -7.20
CA VAL A 25 -4.20 -11.85 -7.06
C VAL A 25 -2.74 -11.45 -6.80
N GLU A 26 -2.25 -10.48 -7.57
CA GLU A 26 -0.94 -9.87 -7.32
C GLU A 26 -0.99 -8.97 -6.09
N ILE A 27 -0.06 -9.16 -5.15
CA ILE A 27 0.08 -8.30 -3.98
C ILE A 27 1.15 -7.23 -4.24
N VAL A 28 0.73 -5.97 -4.16
CA VAL A 28 1.62 -4.81 -4.09
C VAL A 28 1.64 -4.30 -2.65
N SER A 29 2.84 -4.08 -2.10
CA SER A 29 2.99 -3.59 -0.73
C SER A 29 4.25 -2.74 -0.54
N THR A 30 4.43 -2.18 0.65
CA THR A 30 5.61 -1.38 1.00
C THR A 30 5.93 -1.45 2.50
N GLY A 31 7.14 -1.01 2.87
CA GLY A 31 7.59 -0.89 4.26
C GLY A 31 7.40 -2.18 5.08
N GLY A 32 6.96 -2.01 6.33
CA GLY A 32 6.78 -3.11 7.27
C GLY A 32 5.68 -4.11 6.87
N THR A 33 4.71 -3.73 6.04
CA THR A 33 3.71 -4.68 5.52
C THR A 33 4.35 -5.64 4.53
N ALA A 34 5.07 -5.12 3.54
CA ALA A 34 5.76 -5.94 2.55
C ALA A 34 6.72 -6.95 3.22
N ARG A 35 7.48 -6.47 4.21
CA ARG A 35 8.39 -7.32 4.98
C ARG A 35 7.67 -8.47 5.69
N ALA A 36 6.58 -8.20 6.41
CA ALA A 36 5.82 -9.23 7.12
C ALA A 36 5.24 -10.30 6.17
N LEU A 37 4.78 -9.89 4.98
CA LEU A 37 4.27 -10.81 3.97
C LEU A 37 5.38 -11.66 3.35
N GLN A 38 6.54 -11.08 3.05
CA GLN A 38 7.69 -11.81 2.53
C GLN A 38 8.27 -12.80 3.55
N GLU A 39 8.37 -12.41 4.82
CA GLU A 39 8.80 -13.29 5.92
C GLU A 39 7.86 -14.50 6.07
N ALA A 40 6.58 -14.34 5.72
CA ALA A 40 5.60 -15.42 5.65
C ALA A 40 5.63 -16.25 4.34
N GLY A 41 6.60 -15.99 3.46
CA GLY A 41 6.80 -16.71 2.20
C GLY A 41 5.87 -16.30 1.06
N LEU A 42 5.16 -15.17 1.18
CA LEU A 42 4.24 -14.72 0.14
C LEU A 42 4.96 -13.89 -0.94
N PRO A 43 4.58 -14.03 -2.23
CA PRO A 43 5.07 -13.17 -3.28
C PRO A 43 4.53 -11.74 -3.10
N VAL A 44 5.43 -10.76 -3.15
CA VAL A 44 5.10 -9.34 -2.98
C VAL A 44 5.88 -8.52 -3.99
N THR A 45 5.17 -7.70 -4.76
CA THR A 45 5.76 -6.63 -5.59
C THR A 45 5.90 -5.38 -4.73
N TYR A 46 7.09 -4.78 -4.61
CA TYR A 46 7.21 -3.52 -3.87
C TYR A 46 6.62 -2.34 -4.65
N VAL A 47 6.05 -1.37 -3.93
CA VAL A 47 5.58 -0.10 -4.53
C VAL A 47 6.68 0.58 -5.36
N LYS A 48 7.94 0.58 -4.91
CA LYS A 48 9.07 1.17 -5.66
C LYS A 48 9.29 0.52 -7.04
N GLU A 49 8.96 -0.77 -7.18
CA GLU A 49 9.06 -1.49 -8.46
C GLU A 49 7.92 -1.09 -9.40
N VAL A 50 6.74 -0.78 -8.84
CA VAL A 50 5.58 -0.28 -9.59
C VAL A 50 5.78 1.17 -10.03
N THR A 51 6.33 2.02 -9.16
CA THR A 51 6.48 3.46 -9.43
C THR A 51 7.77 3.79 -10.16
N GLY A 52 8.82 2.98 -10.00
CA GLY A 52 10.18 3.32 -10.43
C GLY A 52 10.80 4.49 -9.67
N PHE A 53 10.15 4.96 -8.59
CA PHE A 53 10.58 6.13 -7.82
C PHE A 53 11.21 5.67 -6.48
N PRO A 54 12.37 6.24 -6.08
CA PRO A 54 13.03 5.86 -4.84
C PRO A 54 12.24 6.28 -3.61
N GLU A 55 12.50 5.63 -2.48
CA GLU A 55 11.98 6.08 -1.19
C GLU A 55 12.76 7.34 -0.75
N ILE A 56 12.03 8.42 -0.47
CA ILE A 56 12.55 9.70 0.02
C ILE A 56 11.71 10.19 1.19
N LEU A 57 12.22 11.15 1.96
CA LEU A 57 11.51 11.80 3.07
C LEU A 57 10.96 10.77 4.07
N ASP A 58 11.79 9.79 4.45
CA ASP A 58 11.43 8.70 5.36
C ASP A 58 10.16 7.94 4.97
N GLY A 59 9.92 7.84 3.67
CA GLY A 59 8.78 7.12 3.12
C GLY A 59 7.45 7.85 3.15
N ARG A 60 7.43 9.14 3.53
CA ARG A 60 6.21 9.98 3.59
C ARG A 60 5.45 10.08 2.27
N VAL A 61 6.15 9.96 1.14
CA VAL A 61 5.57 10.15 -0.20
C VAL A 61 5.65 8.92 -1.11
N LYS A 62 6.01 7.76 -0.56
CA LYS A 62 6.33 6.56 -1.38
C LYS A 62 5.16 6.02 -2.21
N THR A 63 3.92 6.24 -1.78
CA THR A 63 2.71 5.82 -2.52
C THR A 63 2.03 6.95 -3.28
N LEU A 64 2.45 8.21 -3.07
CA LEU A 64 1.86 9.40 -3.70
C LEU A 64 2.34 9.56 -5.15
N HIS A 65 2.06 8.55 -5.98
CA HIS A 65 2.52 8.45 -7.35
C HIS A 65 1.37 8.10 -8.30
N PRO A 66 1.33 8.65 -9.54
CA PRO A 66 0.29 8.34 -10.52
C PRO A 66 0.15 6.84 -10.84
N ALA A 67 1.24 6.07 -10.81
CA ALA A 67 1.18 4.62 -11.02
C ALA A 67 0.41 3.86 -9.93
N ILE A 68 0.24 4.45 -8.74
CA ILE A 68 -0.58 3.90 -7.66
C ILE A 68 -1.98 4.50 -7.72
N HIS A 69 -2.10 5.82 -7.61
CA HIS A 69 -3.40 6.49 -7.55
C HIS A 69 -4.20 6.38 -8.86
N GLY A 70 -3.54 6.38 -10.02
CA GLY A 70 -4.19 6.11 -11.30
C GLY A 70 -4.76 4.69 -11.36
N GLY A 71 -4.04 3.70 -10.83
CA GLY A 71 -4.51 2.32 -10.74
C GLY A 71 -5.77 2.17 -9.87
N ILE A 72 -5.85 2.94 -8.77
CA ILE A 72 -6.98 2.95 -7.83
C ILE A 72 -8.18 3.73 -8.39
N LEU A 73 -7.94 4.93 -8.93
CA LEU A 73 -9.00 5.90 -9.24
C LEU A 73 -9.59 5.75 -10.65
N ALA A 74 -8.92 5.02 -11.55
CA ALA A 74 -9.42 4.84 -12.89
C ALA A 74 -10.73 4.05 -12.93
N ARG A 75 -11.76 4.68 -13.49
CA ARG A 75 -13.04 4.02 -13.79
C ARG A 75 -12.84 2.99 -14.91
N ARG A 76 -13.67 1.95 -14.94
CA ARG A 76 -13.65 0.91 -15.99
C ARG A 76 -14.37 1.36 -17.27
N THR A 77 -14.10 2.59 -17.72
CA THR A 77 -14.58 3.12 -19.02
C THR A 77 -13.47 2.98 -20.06
N ALA A 78 -13.83 2.91 -21.36
CA ALA A 78 -12.85 2.76 -22.44
C ALA A 78 -11.75 3.85 -22.39
N ASP A 79 -12.16 5.12 -22.23
CA ASP A 79 -11.24 6.27 -22.13
C ASP A 79 -10.21 6.13 -20.98
N HIS A 80 -10.66 5.81 -19.76
CA HIS A 80 -9.73 5.64 -18.64
C HIS A 80 -8.82 4.41 -18.83
N LEU A 81 -9.34 3.30 -19.36
CA LEU A 81 -8.56 2.10 -19.62
C LEU A 81 -7.48 2.34 -20.68
N ASP A 82 -7.77 3.14 -21.71
CA ASP A 82 -6.80 3.54 -22.73
C ASP A 82 -5.70 4.44 -22.14
N GLN A 83 -6.06 5.37 -21.26
CA GLN A 83 -5.09 6.19 -20.53
C GLN A 83 -4.17 5.33 -19.65
N LEU A 84 -4.73 4.40 -18.87
CA LEU A 84 -3.95 3.46 -18.06
C LEU A 84 -2.96 2.67 -18.92
N LYS A 85 -3.44 2.11 -20.04
CA LYS A 85 -2.61 1.34 -20.98
C LYS A 85 -1.48 2.20 -21.57
N LYS A 86 -1.79 3.43 -22.01
CA LYS A 86 -0.82 4.38 -22.58
C LYS A 86 0.30 4.71 -21.58
N HIS A 87 -0.04 4.84 -20.31
CA HIS A 87 0.91 5.16 -19.25
C HIS A 87 1.47 3.93 -18.51
N ARG A 88 1.16 2.72 -18.98
CA ARG A 88 1.59 1.43 -18.38
C ARG A 88 1.19 1.29 -16.91
N ILE A 89 0.06 1.87 -16.53
CA ILE A 89 -0.50 1.79 -15.19
C ILE A 89 -1.42 0.57 -15.14
N THR A 90 -1.12 -0.37 -14.25
CA THR A 90 -2.00 -1.52 -14.03
C THR A 90 -3.10 -1.13 -13.05
N PRO A 91 -4.38 -1.47 -13.31
CA PRO A 91 -5.44 -1.23 -12.35
C PRO A 91 -5.20 -1.91 -11.01
N ILE A 92 -5.68 -1.29 -9.93
CA ILE A 92 -5.73 -1.86 -8.58
C ILE A 92 -7.21 -2.06 -8.24
N ASP A 93 -7.57 -3.30 -7.93
CA ASP A 93 -8.97 -3.70 -7.73
C ASP A 93 -9.33 -3.81 -6.23
N LEU A 94 -8.32 -3.95 -5.37
CA LEU A 94 -8.47 -4.04 -3.92
C LEU A 94 -7.43 -3.16 -3.22
N VAL A 95 -7.87 -2.42 -2.21
CA VAL A 95 -6.99 -1.65 -1.31
C VAL A 95 -7.30 -2.09 0.12
N ALA A 96 -6.30 -2.63 0.81
CA ALA A 96 -6.36 -2.93 2.23
C ALA A 96 -5.41 -2.01 2.99
N VAL A 97 -5.99 -1.07 3.74
CA VAL A 97 -5.27 -0.03 4.47
C VAL A 97 -5.87 0.12 5.87
N ASN A 98 -5.00 0.27 6.86
CA ASN A 98 -5.36 0.82 8.15
C ASN A 98 -4.27 1.82 8.57
N LEU A 99 -4.69 2.87 9.27
CA LEU A 99 -3.82 4.00 9.60
C LEU A 99 -3.06 3.73 10.89
N TYR A 100 -2.02 4.51 11.14
CA TYR A 100 -1.41 4.52 12.46
C TYR A 100 -2.46 4.87 13.52
N PRO A 101 -2.38 4.26 14.71
CA PRO A 101 -3.33 4.49 15.79
C PRO A 101 -3.05 5.87 16.43
N PHE A 102 -3.29 6.95 15.67
CA PHE A 102 -2.95 8.32 16.06
C PHE A 102 -3.64 8.72 17.37
N ARG A 103 -4.91 8.31 17.54
CA ARG A 103 -5.68 8.57 18.76
C ARG A 103 -5.03 7.94 19.98
N GLU A 104 -4.58 6.70 19.84
CA GLU A 104 -3.89 5.95 20.87
C GLU A 104 -2.52 6.58 21.16
N THR A 105 -1.81 7.03 20.12
CA THR A 105 -0.54 7.76 20.25
C THR A 105 -0.70 9.01 21.10
N ILE A 106 -1.67 9.89 20.80
CA ILE A 106 -1.86 11.15 21.54
C ILE A 106 -2.46 10.95 22.96
N ALA A 107 -3.06 9.79 23.22
CA ALA A 107 -3.59 9.45 24.55
C ALA A 107 -2.52 8.95 25.52
N ARG A 108 -1.32 8.60 25.03
CA ARG A 108 -0.21 8.13 25.87
C ARG A 108 0.33 9.26 26.76
N PRO A 109 0.49 9.05 28.08
CA PRO A 109 1.14 10.02 28.94
C PRO A 109 2.54 10.36 28.44
N GLY A 110 2.85 11.66 28.33
CA GLY A 110 4.17 12.16 27.96
C GLY A 110 4.48 12.17 26.46
N VAL A 111 3.51 11.90 25.59
CA VAL A 111 3.68 12.05 24.13
C VAL A 111 4.06 13.49 23.78
N THR A 112 5.07 13.65 22.91
CA THR A 112 5.48 14.98 22.44
C THR A 112 4.72 15.39 21.18
N LEU A 113 4.78 16.68 20.84
CA LEU A 113 4.23 17.17 19.58
C LEU A 113 4.92 16.53 18.38
N GLU A 114 6.24 16.35 18.44
CA GLU A 114 7.01 15.68 17.38
C GLU A 114 6.55 14.23 17.20
N GLU A 115 6.38 13.47 18.29
CA GLU A 115 5.89 12.09 18.23
C GLU A 115 4.47 12.01 17.66
N ALA A 116 3.61 12.98 17.98
CA ALA A 116 2.29 13.07 17.38
C ALA A 116 2.39 13.32 15.86
N ILE A 117 3.19 14.30 15.43
CA ILE A 117 3.34 14.67 14.01
C ILE A 117 3.87 13.51 13.15
N GLU A 118 4.73 12.65 13.70
CA GLU A 118 5.24 11.46 12.99
C GLU A 118 4.16 10.37 12.76
N ASN A 119 3.03 10.42 13.46
CA ASN A 119 1.96 9.42 13.37
C ASN A 119 0.70 9.92 12.62
N ILE A 120 0.81 11.00 11.86
CA ILE A 120 -0.25 11.55 10.99
C ILE A 120 -0.48 10.66 9.76
#